data_AF-G5ECD9-F1
#
_entry.id   AF-G5ECD9-F1
#
_cell.length_a   1.000
_cell.length_b   1.000
_cell.length_c   1.000
_cell.angle_alpha   90.00
_cell.angle_beta   90.00
_cell.angle_gamma   90.00
#
_symmetry.space_group_name_H-M   'P 1'
#
loop_
_entity.id
_entity.type
_entity.pdbx_description
1 polymer ?
#
loop_
_entity_poly.entity_id
_entity_poly.type
_entity_poly.pdbx_seq_one_letter_code
_entity_poly.pdbx_strand_id
1 'polypeptide(L)'
;MNSTDIIANVTKPFVENLTLGETAFYISCGIVGTVFNALVLWIALTYINTEDKPRQIIVINMTVADLLMCIVYMKTRPWLSHFNLWLCHPYYVIIWTCQMCSCLNLVWLNVDKLIYIQFPLHYYQIVNRKRLLWITAATWGGLYAMNIALVTFLKITRGSCLGVSLNPYVYLLSPIFYVVMILTSFSLSALIYCIAHNLTHMEERQRSKLFRRLFFLFSSTLWTFFTCLPYRLLYLFSIFCGETCQINNYYKTATNLFFRLLIVGIMINPVITIWTQRIYRLRLMRMFGRLRENSSTEVLMVSNRRASERPPEHTPLRCDM
;
A
#
# COMPACT_ATOMS: atom_id res chain seq x y z
N MET A 1 19.23 42.92 -19.94
CA MET A 1 19.20 41.57 -19.36
C MET A 1 19.76 40.62 -20.40
N ASN A 2 20.85 39.91 -20.08
CA ASN A 2 21.62 39.13 -21.05
C ASN A 2 20.87 37.82 -21.39
N SER A 3 20.67 37.53 -22.67
CA SER A 3 19.90 36.36 -23.13
C SER A 3 20.49 35.02 -22.65
N THR A 4 21.76 35.00 -22.29
CA THR A 4 22.46 33.83 -21.73
C THR A 4 21.97 33.45 -20.33
N ASP A 5 21.60 34.40 -19.49
CA ASP A 5 21.11 34.12 -18.13
C ASP A 5 19.68 33.55 -18.15
N ILE A 6 18.88 33.96 -19.13
CA ILE A 6 17.53 33.43 -19.35
C ILE A 6 17.63 31.95 -19.77
N ILE A 7 18.55 31.60 -20.67
CA ILE A 7 18.75 30.21 -21.12
C ILE A 7 19.34 29.35 -20.01
N ALA A 8 20.30 29.88 -19.22
CA ALA A 8 20.92 29.14 -18.12
C ALA A 8 19.95 28.85 -16.95
N ASN A 9 18.95 29.69 -16.72
CA ASN A 9 17.90 29.41 -15.73
C ASN A 9 16.83 28.44 -16.24
N VAL A 10 16.66 28.27 -17.55
CA VAL A 10 15.72 27.28 -18.13
C VAL A 10 16.29 25.86 -18.05
N THR A 11 17.61 25.69 -18.03
CA THR A 11 18.26 24.36 -17.99
C THR A 11 18.54 23.83 -16.60
N LYS A 12 18.52 24.66 -15.54
CA LYS A 12 18.69 24.15 -14.18
C LYS A 12 17.43 23.36 -13.77
N PRO A 13 17.57 22.10 -13.32
CA PRO A 13 16.42 21.31 -12.90
C PRO A 13 15.71 22.03 -11.74
N PHE A 14 14.37 22.10 -11.79
CA PHE A 14 13.59 22.54 -10.64
C PHE A 14 13.85 21.59 -9.46
N VAL A 15 14.52 22.11 -8.42
CA VAL A 15 14.73 21.43 -7.15
C VAL A 15 13.55 21.81 -6.24
N GLU A 16 12.65 20.86 -5.99
CA GLU A 16 11.70 21.00 -4.88
C GLU A 16 12.54 20.96 -3.60
N ASN A 17 12.55 22.06 -2.84
CA ASN A 17 13.19 22.12 -1.52
C ASN A 17 12.34 21.33 -0.52
N LEU A 18 12.33 20.00 -0.67
CA LEU A 18 11.79 19.10 0.34
C LEU A 18 12.56 19.38 1.63
N THR A 19 11.82 19.63 2.71
CA THR A 19 12.43 19.78 4.02
C THR A 19 13.12 18.47 4.42
N LEU A 20 14.16 18.54 5.26
CA LEU A 20 14.81 17.35 5.81
C LEU A 20 13.78 16.39 6.44
N GLY A 21 12.77 16.95 7.11
CA GLY A 21 11.66 16.21 7.71
C GLY A 21 10.80 15.49 6.67
N GLU A 22 10.49 16.10 5.53
CA GLU A 22 9.73 15.46 4.46
C GLU A 22 10.52 14.33 3.79
N THR A 23 11.80 14.56 3.50
CA THR A 23 12.69 13.53 2.96
C THR A 23 12.76 12.34 3.91
N ALA A 24 12.97 12.56 5.20
CA ALA A 24 12.97 11.50 6.21
C ALA A 24 11.62 10.78 6.30
N PHE A 25 10.50 11.51 6.20
CA PHE A 25 9.16 10.94 6.16
C PHE A 25 8.97 9.99 4.97
N TYR A 26 9.28 10.41 3.75
CA TYR A 26 9.14 9.55 2.56
C TYR A 26 10.01 8.29 2.65
N ILE A 27 11.28 8.44 3.06
CA ILE A 27 12.22 7.32 3.14
C ILE A 27 11.79 6.33 4.23
N SER A 28 11.45 6.82 5.42
CA SER A 28 11.00 5.96 6.53
C SER A 28 9.70 5.23 6.17
N CYS A 29 8.72 5.93 5.59
CA CYS A 29 7.49 5.33 5.10
C CYS A 29 7.77 4.28 4.01
N GLY A 30 8.65 4.59 3.06
CA GLY A 30 9.06 3.68 2.00
C GLY A 30 9.73 2.42 2.53
N ILE A 31 10.65 2.53 3.50
CA ILE A 31 11.33 1.38 4.12
C ILE A 31 10.33 0.52 4.89
N VAL A 32 9.60 1.12 5.84
CA VAL A 32 8.66 0.39 6.70
C VAL A 32 7.53 -0.23 5.89
N GLY A 33 6.97 0.50 4.92
CA GLY A 33 5.97 -0.01 3.99
C GLY A 33 6.49 -1.15 3.11
N THR A 34 7.74 -1.08 2.63
CA THR A 34 8.37 -2.18 1.89
C THR A 34 8.47 -3.43 2.76
N VAL A 35 8.92 -3.31 4.01
CA VAL A 35 9.08 -4.44 4.93
C VAL A 35 7.74 -5.12 5.20
N PHE A 36 6.69 -4.37 5.55
CA PHE A 36 5.38 -4.96 5.85
C PHE A 36 4.72 -5.58 4.62
N ASN A 37 4.75 -4.91 3.45
CA ASN A 37 4.20 -5.47 2.23
C ASN A 37 4.97 -6.70 1.76
N ALA A 38 6.30 -6.69 1.83
CA ALA A 38 7.14 -7.86 1.50
C ALA A 38 6.86 -9.04 2.44
N LEU A 39 6.67 -8.79 3.74
CA LEU A 39 6.31 -9.81 4.72
C LEU A 39 4.95 -10.44 4.41
N VAL A 40 3.92 -9.64 4.14
CA VAL A 40 2.59 -10.13 3.75
C VAL A 40 2.70 -10.95 2.47
N LEU A 41 3.40 -10.44 1.46
CA LEU A 41 3.56 -11.12 0.17
C LEU A 41 4.30 -12.45 0.32
N TRP A 42 5.39 -12.48 1.10
CA TRP A 42 6.13 -13.70 1.40
C TRP A 42 5.24 -14.74 2.10
N ILE A 43 4.47 -14.34 3.12
CA ILE A 43 3.53 -15.26 3.78
C ILE A 43 2.52 -15.81 2.78
N ALA A 44 1.97 -14.94 1.92
CA ALA A 44 0.96 -15.31 0.95
C ALA A 44 1.49 -16.31 -0.07
N LEU A 45 2.66 -16.04 -0.66
CA LEU A 45 3.25 -16.87 -1.70
C LEU A 45 3.77 -18.22 -1.16
N THR A 46 4.25 -18.26 0.09
CA THR A 46 4.82 -19.50 0.66
C THR A 46 3.78 -20.40 1.35
N TYR A 47 2.74 -19.83 1.97
CA TYR A 47 1.85 -20.60 2.86
C TYR A 47 0.38 -20.62 2.46
N ILE A 48 -0.03 -19.88 1.43
CA ILE A 48 -1.44 -19.82 1.01
C ILE A 48 -1.59 -20.53 -0.33
N ASN A 49 -2.34 -21.63 -0.33
CA ASN A 49 -2.83 -22.21 -1.57
C ASN A 49 -3.95 -21.34 -2.16
N THR A 50 -3.69 -20.73 -3.32
CA THR A 50 -4.67 -19.89 -4.02
C THR A 50 -5.77 -20.70 -4.71
N GLU A 51 -5.64 -22.03 -4.81
CA GLU A 51 -6.70 -22.91 -5.29
C GLU A 51 -7.82 -23.06 -4.27
N ASP A 52 -7.45 -23.29 -3.00
CA ASP A 52 -8.42 -23.39 -1.89
C ASP A 52 -9.00 -22.02 -1.51
N LYS A 53 -8.20 -20.95 -1.66
CA LYS A 53 -8.55 -19.59 -1.22
C LYS A 53 -8.34 -18.59 -2.36
N PRO A 54 -9.15 -18.66 -3.43
CA PRO A 54 -8.98 -17.84 -4.63
C PRO A 54 -8.98 -16.34 -4.31
N ARG A 55 -9.80 -15.88 -3.36
CA ARG A 55 -9.85 -14.48 -2.92
C ARG A 55 -8.52 -13.88 -2.44
N GLN A 56 -7.55 -14.71 -2.05
CA GLN A 56 -6.22 -14.23 -1.64
C GLN A 56 -5.42 -13.67 -2.83
N ILE A 57 -5.78 -14.02 -4.07
CA ILE A 57 -5.20 -13.41 -5.27
C ILE A 57 -5.42 -11.89 -5.27
N ILE A 58 -6.61 -11.43 -4.88
CA ILE A 58 -6.92 -9.99 -4.81
C ILE A 58 -6.06 -9.30 -3.74
N VAL A 59 -5.88 -9.95 -2.58
CA VAL A 59 -5.04 -9.43 -1.48
C VAL A 59 -3.57 -9.36 -1.88
N ILE A 60 -3.06 -10.42 -2.52
CA ILE A 60 -1.70 -10.47 -3.09
C ILE A 60 -1.53 -9.33 -4.08
N ASN A 61 -2.50 -9.15 -4.98
CA ASN A 61 -2.45 -8.13 -6.01
C ASN A 61 -2.40 -6.70 -5.44
N MET A 62 -3.24 -6.42 -4.44
CA MET A 62 -3.23 -5.17 -3.70
C MET A 62 -1.87 -4.93 -3.01
N THR A 63 -1.32 -5.97 -2.37
CA THR A 63 -0.03 -5.91 -1.68
C THR A 63 1.13 -5.68 -2.65
N VAL A 64 1.09 -6.28 -3.85
CA VAL A 64 2.11 -6.05 -4.89
C VAL A 64 2.07 -4.60 -5.37
N ALA A 65 0.87 -4.05 -5.59
CA ALA A 65 0.72 -2.66 -5.98
C ALA A 65 1.23 -1.70 -4.89
N ASP A 66 0.90 -1.96 -3.63
CA ASP A 66 1.38 -1.19 -2.47
C ASP A 66 2.91 -1.31 -2.29
N LEU A 67 3.48 -2.51 -2.48
CA LEU A 67 4.93 -2.75 -2.45
C LEU A 67 5.65 -1.93 -3.54
N LEU A 68 5.13 -1.96 -4.77
CA LEU A 68 5.68 -1.18 -5.87
C LEU A 68 5.57 0.32 -5.60
N MET A 69 4.49 0.79 -4.98
CA MET A 69 4.39 2.17 -4.51
C MET A 69 5.45 2.51 -3.45
N CYS A 70 5.70 1.63 -2.48
CA CYS A 70 6.75 1.88 -1.49
C CYS A 70 8.15 1.96 -2.12
N ILE A 71 8.44 1.07 -3.08
CA ILE A 71 9.76 0.99 -3.72
C ILE A 71 9.96 2.09 -4.77
N VAL A 72 9.01 2.26 -5.68
CA VAL A 72 9.14 3.19 -6.81
C VAL A 72 8.79 4.59 -6.38
N TYR A 73 7.69 4.81 -5.66
CA TYR A 73 7.27 6.16 -5.31
C TYR A 73 8.00 6.68 -4.07
N MET A 74 7.77 6.07 -2.91
CA MET A 74 8.21 6.66 -1.63
C MET A 74 9.74 6.74 -1.53
N LYS A 75 10.44 5.67 -1.92
CA LYS A 75 11.91 5.62 -1.91
C LYS A 75 12.57 6.37 -3.05
N THR A 76 11.86 6.96 -4.01
CA THR A 76 12.53 7.74 -5.07
C THR A 76 12.03 9.17 -5.19
N ARG A 77 10.86 9.50 -4.60
CA ARG A 77 10.29 10.85 -4.63
C ARG A 77 11.27 11.95 -4.22
N PRO A 78 12.08 11.82 -3.14
CA PRO A 78 13.07 12.84 -2.79
C PRO A 78 14.17 13.08 -3.82
N TRP A 79 14.43 12.10 -4.70
CA TRP A 79 15.48 12.14 -5.71
C TRP A 79 14.95 12.42 -7.12
N LEU A 80 13.65 12.67 -7.25
CA LEU A 80 12.97 12.81 -8.54
C LEU A 80 13.47 14.00 -9.38
N SER A 81 14.07 15.03 -8.75
CA SER A 81 14.75 16.13 -9.45
C SER A 81 15.99 15.68 -10.24
N HIS A 82 16.62 14.58 -9.84
CA HIS A 82 17.85 14.04 -10.44
C HIS A 82 17.56 12.94 -11.46
N PHE A 83 16.29 12.59 -11.67
CA PHE A 83 15.92 11.54 -12.61
C PHE A 83 16.16 12.03 -14.04
N ASN A 84 16.62 11.11 -14.89
CA ASN A 84 16.67 11.36 -16.32
C ASN A 84 15.25 11.64 -16.83
N LEU A 85 15.10 12.65 -17.69
CA LEU A 85 13.83 13.06 -18.29
C LEU A 85 13.06 11.90 -18.95
N TRP A 86 13.79 10.98 -19.58
CA TRP A 86 13.20 9.79 -20.20
C TRP A 86 12.51 8.86 -19.20
N LEU A 87 12.94 8.86 -17.93
CA LEU A 87 12.37 8.05 -16.87
C LEU A 87 11.12 8.68 -16.23
N CYS A 88 10.81 9.95 -16.50
CA CYS A 88 9.62 10.59 -15.91
C CYS A 88 8.32 9.89 -16.36
N HIS A 89 8.21 9.61 -17.66
CA HIS A 89 7.01 8.96 -18.22
C HIS A 89 6.73 7.59 -17.59
N PRO A 90 7.65 6.60 -17.64
CA PRO A 90 7.42 5.30 -17.02
C PRO A 90 7.22 5.40 -15.51
N TYR A 91 7.91 6.33 -14.84
CA TYR A 91 7.71 6.59 -13.41
C TYR A 91 6.26 6.94 -13.08
N TYR A 92 5.65 7.90 -13.80
CA TYR A 92 4.25 8.28 -13.58
C TYR A 92 3.26 7.18 -13.98
N VAL A 93 3.53 6.44 -15.06
CA VAL A 93 2.70 5.28 -15.44
C VAL A 93 2.66 4.25 -14.31
N ILE A 94 3.83 3.87 -13.77
CA ILE A 94 3.93 2.87 -12.71
C ILE A 94 3.18 3.34 -11.47
N ILE A 95 3.39 4.59 -11.05
CA ILE A 95 2.77 5.13 -9.83
C ILE A 95 1.25 5.19 -9.93
N TRP A 96 0.74 5.77 -11.02
CA TRP A 96 -0.71 5.88 -11.19
C TRP A 96 -1.35 4.51 -11.37
N THR A 97 -0.70 3.60 -12.09
CA THR A 97 -1.21 2.23 -12.26
C THR A 97 -1.25 1.48 -10.93
N CYS A 98 -0.16 1.50 -10.15
CA CYS A 98 -0.13 0.81 -8.85
C CYS A 98 -1.15 1.39 -7.88
N GLN A 99 -1.25 2.72 -7.80
CA GLN A 99 -2.18 3.36 -6.90
C GLN A 99 -3.65 3.10 -7.29
N MET A 100 -4.01 3.15 -8.57
CA MET A 100 -5.34 2.77 -9.03
C MET A 100 -5.62 1.29 -8.82
N CYS A 101 -4.63 0.43 -9.06
CA CYS A 101 -4.74 -1.02 -8.87
C CYS A 101 -5.04 -1.36 -7.42
N SER A 102 -4.34 -0.72 -6.47
CA SER A 102 -4.60 -0.88 -5.02
C SER A 102 -6.05 -0.50 -4.67
N CYS A 103 -6.52 0.68 -5.11
CA CYS A 103 -7.91 1.11 -4.90
C CYS A 103 -8.94 0.17 -5.55
N LEU A 104 -8.70 -0.29 -6.78
CA LEU A 104 -9.63 -1.16 -7.50
C LEU A 104 -9.69 -2.56 -6.88
N ASN A 105 -8.56 -3.09 -6.38
CA ASN A 105 -8.56 -4.34 -5.61
C ASN A 105 -9.42 -4.26 -4.35
N LEU A 106 -9.52 -3.08 -3.72
CA LEU A 106 -10.42 -2.88 -2.59
C LEU A 106 -11.90 -3.00 -3.01
N VAL A 107 -12.26 -2.47 -4.18
CA VAL A 107 -13.58 -2.70 -4.78
C VAL A 107 -13.80 -4.19 -5.04
N TRP A 108 -12.82 -4.88 -5.63
CA TRP A 108 -12.91 -6.33 -5.88
C TRP A 108 -13.06 -7.15 -4.59
N LEU A 109 -12.41 -6.77 -3.49
CA LEU A 109 -12.60 -7.39 -2.19
C LEU A 109 -14.03 -7.22 -1.66
N ASN A 110 -14.63 -6.04 -1.89
CA ASN A 110 -16.02 -5.76 -1.55
C ASN A 110 -16.98 -6.58 -2.40
N VAL A 111 -16.76 -6.65 -3.72
CA VAL A 111 -17.56 -7.47 -4.62
C VAL A 111 -17.47 -8.96 -4.26
N ASP A 112 -16.27 -9.49 -4.01
CA ASP A 112 -16.05 -10.87 -3.52
C ASP A 112 -16.88 -11.16 -2.28
N LYS A 113 -16.90 -10.23 -1.32
CA LYS A 113 -17.66 -10.37 -0.08
C LYS A 113 -19.15 -10.26 -0.25
N LEU A 114 -19.62 -9.39 -1.13
CA LEU A 114 -21.04 -9.31 -1.45
C LEU A 114 -21.52 -10.64 -2.06
N ILE A 115 -20.79 -11.18 -3.04
CA ILE A 115 -21.12 -12.47 -3.67
C ILE A 115 -21.10 -13.60 -2.64
N TYR A 116 -20.11 -13.64 -1.75
CA TYR A 116 -20.02 -14.65 -0.69
C TYR A 116 -21.23 -14.64 0.25
N ILE A 117 -21.76 -13.46 0.57
CA ILE A 117 -22.91 -13.32 1.47
C ILE A 117 -24.23 -13.60 0.75
N GLN A 118 -24.39 -13.12 -0.48
CA GLN A 118 -25.62 -13.31 -1.25
C GLN A 118 -25.79 -14.73 -1.78
N PHE A 119 -24.69 -15.37 -2.21
CA PHE A 119 -24.71 -16.68 -2.88
C PHE A 119 -23.72 -17.66 -2.25
N PRO A 120 -23.89 -18.05 -0.97
CA PRO A 120 -22.91 -18.88 -0.26
C PRO A 120 -22.70 -20.26 -0.90
N LEU A 121 -23.75 -20.89 -1.43
CA LEU A 121 -23.68 -22.21 -2.07
C LEU A 121 -22.99 -22.18 -3.44
N HIS A 122 -23.18 -21.09 -4.20
CA HIS A 122 -22.63 -20.92 -5.54
C HIS A 122 -21.31 -20.14 -5.56
N TYR A 123 -20.81 -19.71 -4.39
CA TYR A 123 -19.63 -18.86 -4.28
C TYR A 123 -18.42 -19.43 -5.03
N TYR A 124 -18.07 -20.70 -4.82
CA TYR A 124 -16.91 -21.32 -5.47
C TYR A 124 -17.12 -21.63 -6.96
N GLN A 125 -18.37 -21.67 -7.42
CA GLN A 125 -18.70 -21.79 -8.85
C GLN A 125 -18.55 -20.43 -9.55
N ILE A 126 -18.90 -19.34 -8.86
CA ILE A 126 -18.78 -17.96 -9.36
C ILE A 126 -17.33 -17.47 -9.28
N VAL A 127 -16.74 -17.56 -8.09
CA VAL A 127 -15.40 -17.09 -7.75
C VAL A 127 -14.44 -18.26 -7.70
N ASN A 128 -13.74 -18.48 -8.80
CA ASN A 128 -12.68 -19.48 -8.91
C ASN A 128 -11.33 -18.83 -9.24
N ARG A 129 -10.25 -19.59 -9.06
CA ARG A 129 -8.87 -19.12 -9.28
C ARG A 129 -8.65 -18.57 -10.69
N LYS A 130 -9.10 -19.28 -11.73
CA LYS A 130 -8.92 -18.88 -13.13
C LYS A 130 -9.56 -17.53 -13.41
N ARG A 131 -10.80 -17.32 -12.96
CA ARG A 131 -11.54 -16.06 -13.13
C ARG A 131 -10.86 -14.90 -12.39
N LEU A 132 -10.40 -15.12 -11.15
CA LEU A 132 -9.70 -14.07 -10.41
C LEU A 132 -8.34 -13.71 -11.02
N LEU A 133 -7.62 -14.67 -11.60
CA LEU A 133 -6.39 -14.39 -12.35
C LEU A 133 -6.69 -13.54 -13.59
N TRP A 134 -7.76 -13.86 -14.34
CA TRP A 134 -8.20 -13.04 -15.47
C TRP A 134 -8.63 -11.63 -15.06
N ILE A 135 -9.42 -11.48 -13.98
CA ILE A 135 -9.81 -10.17 -13.44
C ILE A 135 -8.58 -9.37 -13.03
N THR A 136 -7.59 -10.02 -12.41
CA THR A 136 -6.33 -9.39 -12.00
C THR A 136 -5.52 -8.93 -13.21
N ALA A 137 -5.34 -9.79 -14.22
CA ALA A 137 -4.64 -9.45 -15.45
C ALA A 137 -5.34 -8.33 -16.23
N ALA A 138 -6.66 -8.37 -16.34
CA ALA A 138 -7.47 -7.33 -16.96
C ALA A 138 -7.39 -6.00 -16.19
N THR A 139 -7.38 -6.06 -14.85
CA THR A 139 -7.21 -4.88 -13.99
C THR A 139 -5.87 -4.21 -14.26
N TRP A 140 -4.76 -4.96 -14.23
CA TRP A 140 -3.44 -4.39 -14.55
C TRP A 140 -3.34 -3.89 -15.98
N GLY A 141 -3.73 -4.71 -16.96
CA GLY A 141 -3.63 -4.35 -18.37
C GLY A 141 -4.46 -3.13 -18.72
N GLY A 142 -5.72 -3.07 -18.25
CA GLY A 142 -6.62 -1.94 -18.48
C GLY A 142 -6.12 -0.64 -17.83
N LEU A 143 -5.70 -0.71 -16.56
CA LEU A 143 -5.15 0.47 -15.87
C LEU A 143 -3.83 0.92 -16.48
N TYR A 144 -2.95 0.00 -16.85
CA TYR A 144 -1.67 0.31 -17.49
C TYR A 144 -1.89 0.99 -18.85
N ALA A 145 -2.77 0.44 -19.71
CA ALA A 145 -3.10 1.02 -20.99
C ALA A 145 -3.73 2.43 -20.85
N MET A 146 -4.66 2.59 -19.90
CA MET A 146 -5.25 3.89 -19.60
C MET A 146 -4.20 4.91 -19.14
N ASN A 147 -3.25 4.51 -18.28
CA ASN A 147 -2.21 5.41 -17.78
C ASN A 147 -1.15 5.72 -18.84
N ILE A 148 -0.84 4.81 -19.77
CA ILE A 148 -0.04 5.12 -20.96
C ILE A 148 -0.73 6.21 -21.77
N ALA A 149 -2.03 6.05 -22.06
CA ALA A 149 -2.80 7.03 -22.81
C ALA A 149 -2.86 8.39 -22.09
N LEU A 150 -2.87 8.42 -20.75
CA LEU A 150 -2.80 9.67 -19.98
C LEU A 150 -1.42 10.33 -20.07
N VAL A 151 -0.35 9.54 -20.01
CA VAL A 151 1.03 10.04 -20.03
C VAL A 151 1.46 10.59 -21.39
N THR A 152 0.78 10.24 -22.50
CA THR A 152 1.05 10.89 -23.80
C THR A 152 0.72 12.39 -23.78
N PHE A 153 -0.15 12.84 -22.89
CA PHE A 153 -0.49 14.26 -22.69
C PHE A 153 0.37 14.94 -21.61
N LEU A 154 1.33 14.23 -21.01
CA LEU A 154 2.23 14.76 -19.99
C LEU A 154 3.34 15.59 -20.64
N LYS A 155 3.43 16.87 -20.27
CA LYS A 155 4.53 17.75 -20.64
C LYS A 155 5.45 17.97 -19.45
N ILE A 156 6.74 17.74 -19.64
CA ILE A 156 7.75 18.05 -18.62
C ILE A 156 8.09 19.53 -18.74
N THR A 157 7.82 20.29 -17.69
CA THR A 157 8.17 21.70 -17.54
C THR A 157 9.42 21.82 -16.65
N ARG A 158 10.29 22.79 -16.92
CA ARG A 158 11.47 23.11 -16.07
C ARG A 158 12.51 21.99 -15.92
N GLY A 159 12.60 21.08 -16.89
CA GLY A 159 13.72 20.12 -17.00
C GLY A 159 13.85 19.12 -15.85
N SER A 160 12.80 18.86 -15.06
CA SER A 160 12.82 17.80 -14.04
C SER A 160 11.49 17.05 -13.96
N CYS A 161 11.51 15.80 -13.49
CA CYS A 161 10.31 15.00 -13.33
C CYS A 161 9.33 15.55 -12.27
N LEU A 162 9.72 16.58 -11.50
CA LEU A 162 8.85 17.27 -10.55
C LEU A 162 7.97 18.32 -11.23
N GLY A 163 8.49 18.99 -12.27
CA GLY A 163 7.75 19.94 -13.07
C GLY A 163 6.99 19.21 -14.16
N VAL A 164 5.81 18.66 -13.85
CA VAL A 164 4.94 18.08 -14.88
C VAL A 164 3.67 18.89 -15.03
N SER A 165 3.33 19.20 -16.27
CA SER A 165 2.07 19.83 -16.64
C SER A 165 1.26 18.83 -17.45
N LEU A 166 0.04 18.56 -17.00
CA LEU A 166 -0.93 17.75 -17.73
C LEU A 166 -2.05 18.66 -18.22
N ASN A 167 -2.67 18.30 -19.35
CA ASN A 167 -3.90 18.97 -19.75
C ASN A 167 -4.95 18.72 -18.64
N PRO A 168 -5.48 19.78 -18.00
CA PRO A 168 -6.41 19.62 -16.87
C PRO A 168 -7.66 18.84 -17.26
N TYR A 169 -8.17 18.99 -18.49
CA TYR A 169 -9.37 18.29 -18.95
C TYR A 169 -9.15 16.78 -19.12
N VAL A 170 -7.98 16.37 -19.62
CA VAL A 170 -7.64 14.94 -19.76
C VAL A 170 -7.34 14.35 -18.39
N TYR A 171 -6.59 15.08 -17.55
CA TYR A 171 -6.25 14.62 -16.22
C TYR A 171 -7.46 14.52 -15.30
N LEU A 172 -8.51 15.34 -15.49
CA LEU A 172 -9.75 15.36 -14.72
C LEU A 172 -10.41 13.98 -14.57
N LEU A 173 -10.32 13.14 -15.60
CA LEU A 173 -10.88 11.79 -15.58
C LEU A 173 -10.24 10.89 -14.51
N SER A 174 -8.95 11.09 -14.21
CA SER A 174 -8.20 10.29 -13.24
C SER A 174 -8.69 10.46 -11.79
N PRO A 175 -8.77 11.67 -11.20
CA PRO A 175 -9.33 11.86 -9.86
C PRO A 175 -10.81 11.50 -9.80
N ILE A 176 -11.60 11.72 -10.86
CA ILE A 176 -13.00 11.24 -10.92
C ILE A 176 -13.04 9.72 -10.79
N PHE A 177 -12.20 9.01 -11.55
CA PHE A 177 -12.12 7.56 -11.48
C PHE A 177 -11.72 7.06 -10.07
N TYR A 178 -10.78 7.72 -9.41
CA TYR A 178 -10.47 7.45 -8.00
C TYR A 178 -11.66 7.63 -7.07
N VAL A 179 -12.37 8.76 -7.19
CA VAL A 179 -13.55 9.06 -6.37
C VAL A 179 -14.62 7.99 -6.57
N VAL A 180 -14.92 7.62 -7.82
CA VAL A 180 -15.89 6.57 -8.15
C VAL A 180 -15.49 5.23 -7.55
N MET A 181 -14.22 4.81 -7.64
CA MET A 181 -13.75 3.57 -7.02
C MET A 181 -13.91 3.59 -5.50
N ILE A 182 -13.52 4.68 -4.83
CA ILE A 182 -13.59 4.79 -3.37
C ILE A 182 -15.04 4.80 -2.89
N LEU A 183 -15.91 5.58 -3.54
CA LEU A 183 -17.34 5.64 -3.22
C LEU A 183 -18.01 4.29 -3.48
N THR A 184 -17.70 3.61 -4.58
CA THR A 184 -18.23 2.27 -4.87
C THR A 184 -17.81 1.27 -3.80
N SER A 185 -16.53 1.27 -3.41
CA SER A 185 -16.03 0.42 -2.33
C SER A 185 -16.76 0.68 -1.01
N PHE A 186 -16.96 1.95 -0.66
CA PHE A 186 -17.67 2.35 0.55
C PHE A 186 -19.15 1.95 0.52
N SER A 187 -19.85 2.23 -0.57
CA SER A 187 -21.26 1.84 -0.77
C SER A 187 -21.45 0.33 -0.69
N LEU A 188 -20.57 -0.46 -1.32
CA LEU A 188 -20.60 -1.92 -1.22
C LEU A 188 -20.33 -2.40 0.21
N SER A 189 -19.37 -1.80 0.92
CA SER A 189 -19.14 -2.07 2.35
C SER A 189 -20.39 -1.76 3.19
N ALA A 190 -21.02 -0.60 2.99
CA ALA A 190 -22.24 -0.23 3.70
C ALA A 190 -23.39 -1.21 3.39
N LEU A 191 -23.57 -1.59 2.13
CA LEU A 191 -24.56 -2.59 1.72
C LEU A 191 -24.32 -3.95 2.40
N ILE A 192 -23.07 -4.42 2.41
CA ILE A 192 -22.68 -5.65 3.11
C ILE A 192 -23.00 -5.56 4.60
N TYR A 193 -22.71 -4.42 5.23
CA TYR A 193 -23.02 -4.19 6.64
C TYR A 193 -24.54 -4.27 6.89
N CYS A 194 -25.35 -3.60 6.08
CA CYS A 194 -26.81 -3.63 6.18
C CYS A 194 -27.37 -5.05 5.99
N ILE A 195 -26.90 -5.79 4.98
CA ILE A 195 -27.32 -7.19 4.76
C ILE A 195 -26.91 -8.06 5.95
N ALA A 196 -25.66 -7.95 6.41
CA ALA A 196 -25.16 -8.72 7.56
C ALA A 196 -25.91 -8.41 8.86
N HIS A 197 -26.38 -7.18 9.03
CA HIS A 197 -27.16 -6.76 10.19
C HIS A 197 -28.61 -7.25 10.11
N ASN A 198 -29.23 -7.21 8.91
CA ASN A 198 -30.63 -7.59 8.70
C ASN A 198 -30.86 -9.09 8.53
N LEU A 199 -29.79 -9.90 8.47
CA LEU A 199 -29.87 -11.36 8.56
C LEU A 199 -30.25 -11.77 10.01
N THR A 200 -31.51 -11.56 10.38
CA THR A 200 -32.11 -11.84 11.70
C THR A 200 -32.08 -13.32 12.06
N HIS A 201 -32.09 -14.20 11.06
CA HIS A 201 -32.07 -15.66 11.25
C HIS A 201 -30.71 -16.23 11.67
N MET A 202 -29.65 -15.41 11.75
CA MET A 202 -28.33 -15.90 12.16
C MET A 202 -28.19 -15.88 13.69
N GLU A 203 -27.78 -17.00 14.26
CA GLU A 203 -27.31 -17.05 15.65
C GLU A 203 -26.25 -15.96 15.91
N GLU A 204 -26.31 -15.29 17.06
CA GLU A 204 -25.38 -14.21 17.42
C GLU A 204 -23.92 -14.62 17.25
N ARG A 205 -23.58 -15.86 17.62
CA ARG A 205 -22.22 -16.41 17.48
C ARG A 205 -21.75 -16.47 16.03
N GLN A 206 -22.65 -16.79 15.10
CA GLN A 206 -22.34 -16.82 13.66
C GLN A 206 -22.20 -15.40 13.12
N ARG A 207 -23.08 -14.49 13.56
CA ARG A 207 -23.03 -13.07 13.24
C ARG A 207 -21.70 -12.43 13.67
N SER A 208 -21.25 -12.67 14.90
CA SER A 208 -19.95 -12.17 15.39
C SER A 208 -18.76 -12.74 14.62
N LYS A 209 -18.83 -14.03 14.21
CA LYS A 209 -17.80 -14.64 13.35
C LYS A 209 -17.77 -13.99 11.97
N LEU A 210 -18.92 -13.65 11.40
CA LEU A 210 -19.04 -12.94 10.12
C LEU A 210 -18.45 -11.53 10.23
N PHE A 211 -18.88 -10.74 11.22
CA PHE A 211 -18.35 -9.39 11.46
C PHE A 211 -16.83 -9.39 11.69
N ARG A 212 -16.29 -10.36 12.44
CA ARG A 212 -14.84 -10.50 12.62
C ARG A 212 -14.11 -10.78 11.30
N ARG A 213 -14.74 -11.50 10.36
CA ARG A 213 -14.16 -11.74 9.01
C ARG A 213 -14.28 -10.52 8.10
N LEU A 214 -15.33 -9.71 8.28
CA LEU A 214 -15.56 -8.47 7.54
C LEU A 214 -14.76 -7.29 8.09
N PHE A 215 -14.29 -7.36 9.34
CA PHE A 215 -13.52 -6.29 9.99
C PHE A 215 -12.30 -5.85 9.17
N PHE A 216 -11.59 -6.77 8.52
CA PHE A 216 -10.52 -6.46 7.55
C PHE A 216 -11.00 -5.50 6.46
N LEU A 217 -12.11 -5.87 5.83
CA LEU A 217 -12.67 -5.17 4.69
C LEU A 217 -13.22 -3.81 5.11
N PHE A 218 -13.98 -3.74 6.20
CA PHE A 218 -14.49 -2.46 6.71
C PHE A 218 -13.36 -1.52 7.15
N SER A 219 -12.35 -2.03 7.84
CA SER A 219 -11.23 -1.19 8.30
C SER A 219 -10.45 -0.61 7.13
N SER A 220 -10.15 -1.43 6.11
CA SER A 220 -9.45 -0.97 4.91
C SER A 220 -10.29 0.01 4.10
N THR A 221 -11.59 -0.26 3.89
CA THR A 221 -12.51 0.64 3.19
C THR A 221 -12.67 1.97 3.92
N LEU A 222 -12.91 1.95 5.24
CA LEU A 222 -13.07 3.17 6.03
C LEU A 222 -11.78 3.98 6.05
N TRP A 223 -10.63 3.34 6.20
CA TRP A 223 -9.34 4.02 6.16
C TRP A 223 -9.12 4.72 4.82
N THR A 224 -9.29 4.01 3.69
CA THR A 224 -9.16 4.60 2.36
C THR A 224 -10.20 5.71 2.13
N PHE A 225 -11.43 5.53 2.61
CA PHE A 225 -12.46 6.56 2.53
C PHE A 225 -12.06 7.83 3.27
N PHE A 226 -11.63 7.74 4.54
CA PHE A 226 -11.33 8.94 5.34
C PHE A 226 -9.97 9.57 5.02
N THR A 227 -9.04 8.86 4.39
CA THR A 227 -7.70 9.40 4.08
C THR A 227 -7.52 9.74 2.62
N CYS A 228 -7.98 8.88 1.70
CA CYS A 228 -7.77 9.06 0.27
C CYS A 228 -8.87 9.91 -0.36
N LEU A 229 -10.15 9.73 0.01
CA LEU A 229 -11.24 10.49 -0.60
C LEU A 229 -11.09 12.01 -0.39
N PRO A 230 -10.79 12.54 0.81
CA PRO A 230 -10.63 13.97 0.99
C PRO A 230 -9.48 14.53 0.17
N TYR A 231 -8.34 13.83 0.09
CA TYR A 231 -7.23 14.23 -0.78
C TYR A 231 -7.69 14.34 -2.24
N ARG A 232 -8.41 13.33 -2.75
CA ARG A 232 -8.88 13.30 -4.14
C ARG A 232 -9.94 14.35 -4.43
N LEU A 233 -10.87 14.58 -3.51
CA LEU A 233 -11.89 15.62 -3.64
C LEU A 233 -11.27 17.02 -3.57
N LEU A 234 -10.34 17.25 -2.65
CA LEU A 234 -9.58 18.49 -2.61
C LEU A 234 -8.86 18.67 -3.93
N TYR A 235 -8.03 17.72 -4.36
CA TYR A 235 -7.33 17.83 -5.64
C TYR A 235 -8.28 18.10 -6.83
N LEU A 236 -9.41 17.40 -6.90
CA LEU A 236 -10.43 17.63 -7.92
C LEU A 236 -11.00 19.06 -7.85
N PHE A 237 -11.31 19.55 -6.65
CA PHE A 237 -11.78 20.91 -6.43
C PHE A 237 -10.73 21.97 -6.81
N SER A 238 -9.44 21.68 -6.66
CA SER A 238 -8.37 22.61 -7.07
C SER A 238 -8.41 22.93 -8.56
N ILE A 239 -8.84 21.96 -9.38
CA ILE A 239 -8.96 22.11 -10.84
C ILE A 239 -10.07 23.12 -11.18
N PHE A 240 -11.19 23.10 -10.44
CA PHE A 240 -12.33 24.00 -10.67
C PHE A 240 -12.15 25.37 -10.02
N CYS A 241 -11.55 25.42 -8.85
CA CYS A 241 -11.34 26.64 -8.07
C CYS A 241 -10.20 27.53 -8.62
N GLY A 242 -9.30 26.96 -9.43
CA GLY A 242 -8.20 27.68 -10.06
C GLY A 242 -7.24 28.30 -9.04
N GLU A 243 -6.79 29.53 -9.30
CA GLU A 243 -5.79 30.23 -8.48
C GLU A 243 -6.26 30.54 -7.07
N THR A 244 -7.57 30.76 -6.86
CA THR A 244 -8.16 31.13 -5.56
C THR A 244 -7.84 30.09 -4.47
N CYS A 245 -7.88 28.81 -4.81
CA CYS A 245 -7.54 27.73 -3.87
C CYS A 245 -6.04 27.56 -3.68
N GLN A 246 -5.22 27.87 -4.69
CA GLN A 246 -3.76 27.78 -4.61
C GLN A 246 -3.17 28.85 -3.66
N ILE A 247 -3.80 30.01 -3.59
CA ILE A 247 -3.38 31.12 -2.72
C ILE A 247 -3.80 30.85 -1.26
N ASN A 248 -4.86 30.07 -1.03
CA ASN A 248 -5.36 29.82 0.31
C ASN A 248 -4.48 28.82 1.09
N ASN A 249 -3.76 29.33 2.10
CA ASN A 249 -2.89 28.53 2.97
C ASN A 249 -3.62 27.39 3.69
N TYR A 250 -4.88 27.55 4.09
CA TYR A 250 -5.65 26.48 4.74
C TYR A 250 -5.90 25.32 3.77
N TYR A 251 -6.24 25.64 2.53
CA TYR A 251 -6.50 24.66 1.48
C TYR A 251 -5.23 23.87 1.13
N LYS A 252 -4.10 24.57 0.95
CA LYS A 252 -2.79 23.95 0.72
C LYS A 252 -2.38 23.04 1.89
N THR A 253 -2.58 23.50 3.12
CA THR A 253 -2.27 22.73 4.34
C THR A 253 -3.12 21.47 4.43
N ALA A 254 -4.44 21.57 4.20
CA ALA A 254 -5.35 20.43 4.20
C ALA A 254 -4.98 19.41 3.10
N THR A 255 -4.70 19.88 1.89
CA THR A 255 -4.30 19.00 0.76
C THR A 255 -3.01 18.26 1.08
N ASN A 256 -2.00 18.96 1.63
CA ASN A 256 -0.73 18.36 2.04
C ASN A 256 -0.90 17.37 3.19
N LEU A 257 -1.76 17.66 4.17
CA LEU A 257 -2.06 16.76 5.28
C LEU A 257 -2.66 15.44 4.76
N PHE A 258 -3.72 15.51 3.95
CA PHE A 258 -4.37 14.30 3.43
C PHE A 258 -3.49 13.53 2.46
N PHE A 259 -2.63 14.22 1.71
CA PHE A 259 -1.61 13.57 0.90
C PHE A 259 -0.61 12.76 1.75
N ARG A 260 -0.14 13.31 2.87
CA ARG A 260 0.72 12.58 3.82
C ARG A 260 -0.03 11.40 4.45
N LEU A 261 -1.30 11.56 4.82
CA LEU A 261 -2.14 10.47 5.33
C LEU A 261 -2.36 9.36 4.30
N LEU A 262 -2.48 9.71 3.01
CA LEU A 262 -2.57 8.74 1.92
C LEU A 262 -1.31 7.87 1.86
N ILE A 263 -0.12 8.46 1.99
CA ILE A 263 1.16 7.72 2.00
C ILE A 263 1.20 6.74 3.18
N VAL A 264 0.81 7.21 4.37
CA VAL A 264 0.72 6.36 5.57
C VAL A 264 -0.29 5.22 5.35
N GLY A 265 -1.37 5.45 4.61
CA GLY A 265 -2.36 4.43 4.28
C GLY A 265 -1.81 3.22 3.55
N ILE A 266 -0.86 3.42 2.63
CA ILE A 266 -0.18 2.33 1.90
C ILE A 266 0.61 1.43 2.87
N MET A 267 1.11 1.97 3.97
CA MET A 267 1.79 1.20 5.02
C MET A 267 0.83 0.51 5.99
N ILE A 268 -0.33 1.13 6.22
CA ILE A 268 -1.35 0.61 7.14
C ILE A 268 -2.08 -0.60 6.52
N ASN A 269 -2.28 -0.66 5.20
CA ASN A 269 -2.91 -1.79 4.52
C ASN A 269 -2.31 -3.17 4.88
N PRO A 270 -0.99 -3.40 4.79
CA PRO A 270 -0.41 -4.68 5.20
C PRO A 270 -0.50 -4.91 6.72
N VAL A 271 -0.45 -3.86 7.54
CA VAL A 271 -0.65 -3.96 9.00
C VAL A 271 -2.07 -4.43 9.33
N ILE A 272 -3.10 -3.82 8.72
CA ILE A 272 -4.50 -4.27 8.83
C ILE A 272 -4.61 -5.72 8.35
N THR A 273 -3.95 -6.08 7.25
CA THR A 273 -3.94 -7.45 6.72
C THR A 273 -3.40 -8.44 7.76
N ILE A 274 -2.22 -8.17 8.33
CA ILE A 274 -1.59 -9.01 9.36
C ILE A 274 -2.48 -9.13 10.60
N TRP A 275 -3.03 -8.01 11.09
CA TRP A 275 -3.78 -7.99 12.33
C TRP A 275 -5.11 -8.74 12.20
N THR A 276 -5.86 -8.45 11.14
CA THR A 276 -7.24 -8.91 10.99
C THR A 276 -7.32 -10.31 10.39
N GLN A 277 -6.41 -10.68 9.48
CA GLN A 277 -6.44 -12.00 8.84
C GLN A 277 -5.66 -13.03 9.66
N ARG A 278 -6.40 -14.00 10.22
CA ARG A 278 -5.86 -15.07 11.07
C ARG A 278 -4.66 -15.80 10.47
N ILE A 279 -4.64 -16.04 9.16
CA ILE A 279 -3.57 -16.80 8.50
C ILE A 279 -2.23 -16.05 8.64
N TYR A 280 -2.21 -14.77 8.31
CA TYR A 280 -1.03 -13.93 8.41
C TYR A 280 -0.58 -13.76 9.87
N ARG A 281 -1.52 -13.47 10.77
CA ARG A 281 -1.23 -13.35 12.20
C ARG A 281 -0.59 -14.60 12.80
N LEU A 282 -1.17 -15.78 12.54
CA LEU A 282 -0.65 -17.03 13.09
C LEU A 282 0.72 -17.39 12.52
N ARG A 283 0.97 -17.12 11.23
CA ARG A 283 2.27 -17.38 10.61
C ARG A 283 3.34 -16.46 11.17
N LEU A 284 3.03 -15.18 11.33
CA LEU A 284 3.93 -14.22 11.94
C LEU A 284 4.28 -14.60 13.39
N MET A 285 3.27 -14.94 14.21
CA MET A 285 3.50 -15.40 15.59
C MET A 285 4.37 -16.66 15.66
N ARG A 286 4.19 -17.62 14.74
CA ARG A 286 5.02 -18.83 14.67
C ARG A 286 6.47 -18.53 14.28
N MET A 287 6.69 -17.55 13.40
CA MET A 287 8.05 -17.12 13.06
C MET A 287 8.73 -16.50 14.27
N PHE A 288 8.07 -15.58 14.98
CA PHE A 288 8.61 -14.99 16.19
C PHE A 288 8.84 -16.02 17.30
N GLY A 289 7.95 -17.01 17.43
CA GLY A 289 8.15 -18.14 18.34
C GLY A 289 9.43 -18.93 18.03
N ARG A 290 9.63 -19.32 16.76
CA ARG A 290 10.84 -20.02 16.32
C ARG A 290 12.11 -19.18 16.47
N LEU A 291 12.04 -17.88 16.17
CA LEU A 291 13.17 -16.97 16.37
C LEU A 291 13.57 -16.88 17.84
N ARG A 292 12.57 -16.87 18.74
CA ARG A 292 12.80 -16.88 20.19
C ARG A 292 13.37 -18.21 20.70
N GLU A 293 12.91 -19.33 20.17
CA GLU A 293 13.45 -20.66 20.50
C GLU A 293 14.90 -20.79 20.01
N ASN A 294 15.19 -20.34 18.79
CA ASN A 294 16.54 -20.36 18.23
C ASN A 294 17.51 -19.48 19.03
N SER A 295 17.10 -18.26 19.40
CA SER A 295 17.95 -17.37 20.22
C SER A 295 18.20 -17.93 21.61
N SER A 296 17.21 -18.60 22.22
CA SER A 296 17.38 -19.26 23.52
C SER A 296 18.36 -20.44 23.43
N THR A 297 18.31 -21.19 22.33
CA THR A 297 19.22 -22.32 22.09
C THR A 297 20.65 -21.84 21.82
N GLU A 298 20.82 -20.76 21.06
CA GLU A 298 22.14 -20.16 20.79
C GLU A 298 22.79 -19.62 22.07
N VAL A 299 22.03 -18.93 22.93
CA VAL A 299 22.51 -18.47 24.24
C VAL A 299 22.93 -19.65 25.12
N LEU A 300 22.17 -20.75 25.11
CA LEU A 300 22.53 -21.97 25.83
C LEU A 300 23.83 -22.59 25.30
N MET A 301 24.02 -22.65 23.98
CA MET A 301 25.26 -23.17 23.37
C MET A 301 26.47 -22.29 23.69
N VAL A 302 26.34 -20.96 23.65
CA VAL A 302 27.41 -20.02 24.01
C VAL A 302 27.75 -20.13 25.51
N SER A 303 26.75 -20.30 26.38
CA SER A 303 26.95 -20.52 27.81
C SER A 303 27.71 -21.83 28.07
N ASN A 304 27.33 -22.93 27.40
CA ASN A 304 28.02 -24.21 27.53
C ASN A 304 29.47 -24.14 27.02
N ARG A 305 29.74 -23.39 25.95
CA ARG A 305 31.10 -23.19 25.44
C ARG A 305 31.98 -22.42 26.43
N ARG A 306 31.46 -21.34 27.05
CA ARG A 306 32.19 -20.60 28.09
C ARG A 306 32.43 -21.43 29.36
N ALA A 307 31.51 -22.32 29.71
CA ALA A 307 31.72 -23.25 30.82
C ALA A 307 32.88 -24.23 30.53
N SER A 308 33.01 -24.70 29.28
CA SER A 308 34.10 -25.56 28.84
C SER A 308 35.46 -24.85 28.73
N GLU A 309 35.48 -23.52 28.53
CA GLU A 309 36.70 -22.71 28.44
C GLU A 309 37.21 -22.20 29.80
N ARG A 310 36.49 -22.44 30.91
CA ARG A 310 37.07 -22.16 32.23
C ARG A 310 38.30 -23.07 32.40
N PRO A 311 39.50 -22.52 32.60
CA PRO A 311 40.67 -23.35 32.88
C PRO A 311 40.38 -24.17 34.13
N PRO A 312 40.84 -25.43 34.19
CA PRO A 312 40.65 -26.27 35.36
C PRO A 312 41.16 -25.50 36.58
N GLU A 313 40.32 -25.36 37.60
CA GLU A 313 40.75 -24.82 38.88
C GLU A 313 41.99 -25.59 39.30
N HIS A 314 43.13 -24.88 39.38
CA HIS A 314 44.35 -25.41 39.94
C HIS A 314 44.04 -25.86 41.36
N THR A 315 43.75 -27.15 41.51
CA THR A 315 43.66 -27.79 42.80
C THR A 315 45.06 -27.65 43.39
N PRO A 316 45.25 -26.91 44.49
CA PRO A 316 46.59 -26.69 45.02
C PRO A 316 47.21 -28.04 45.35
N LEU A 317 48.38 -28.30 44.76
CA LEU A 317 49.21 -29.46 45.05
C LEU A 317 49.45 -29.51 46.56
N ARG A 318 48.80 -30.47 47.22
CA ARG A 318 49.09 -30.84 48.60
C ARG A 318 50.53 -31.34 48.61
N CYS A 319 51.44 -30.52 49.12
CA CYS A 319 52.82 -30.93 49.34
C CYS A 319 52.81 -31.94 50.48
N ASP A 320 53.05 -33.20 50.15
CA ASP A 320 53.43 -34.21 51.13
C ASP A 320 54.84 -33.87 51.63
N MET A 321 54.96 -33.70 52.94
CA MET A 321 56.21 -33.84 53.71
C MET A 321 56.05 -35.03 54.65
#